data_AF-G0U1E9-F1
#
_entry.id   AF-G0U1E9-F1
#
_cell.length_a   1.000
_cell.length_b   1.000
_cell.length_c   1.000
_cell.angle_alpha   90.00
_cell.angle_beta   90.00
_cell.angle_gamma   90.00
#
_symmetry.space_group_name_H-M   'P 1'
#
loop_
_entity.id
_entity.type
_entity.pdbx_description
1 polymer ?
#
loop_
_entity_poly.entity_id
_entity_poly.type
_entity_poly.pdbx_seq_one_letter_code
_entity_poly.pdbx_strand_id
1 'polypeptide(L)'
;MDVHDTAGPHLTEERRVWEYLQRTFPMTDPDMLQEMAALVMLGRYTLSDAIDMVRVIEDARQINDEGWGEENCSSSNCLQAENCVDERSAANESDGVHEKATTPTSNVGCDKNRAGEDGQHFLKLAEPHTPVGDPSQENFTSIPLSGDERLKTRLFTTTMTGDRRVRDHCRRVETLLYLKRIQYETVNIADNVLEQRRMRQMYAASTGRSSAAPLPSLFVGTHFVGDYERLQELEDEGVLIETIVGLGYDGSMAQ
;
A
#
# COMPACT_ATOMS: atom_id res chain seq x y z
N MET A 1 -17.00 7.79 -56.77
CA MET A 1 -16.16 8.18 -55.61
C MET A 1 -15.92 6.91 -54.85
N ASP A 2 -14.89 6.17 -55.26
CA ASP A 2 -14.52 4.90 -54.66
C ASP A 2 -13.68 5.18 -53.41
N VAL A 3 -14.26 4.87 -52.26
CA VAL A 3 -13.59 4.91 -50.96
C VAL A 3 -12.70 3.67 -50.93
N HIS A 4 -11.41 3.85 -51.22
CA HIS A 4 -10.42 2.80 -51.02
C HIS A 4 -10.28 2.55 -49.53
N ASP A 5 -10.82 1.41 -49.11
CA ASP A 5 -10.75 0.85 -47.77
C ASP A 5 -9.29 0.51 -47.46
N THR A 6 -8.57 1.45 -46.85
CA THR A 6 -7.22 1.25 -46.33
C THR A 6 -7.31 0.48 -45.02
N ALA A 7 -7.81 -0.75 -45.06
CA ALA A 7 -7.64 -1.71 -43.97
C ALA A 7 -6.13 -2.05 -43.91
N GLY A 8 -5.42 -1.26 -43.10
CA GLY A 8 -3.97 -1.20 -43.07
C GLY A 8 -3.32 -2.51 -42.64
N PRO A 9 -2.05 -2.74 -43.03
CA PRO A 9 -1.28 -3.96 -42.75
C PRO A 9 -1.19 -4.34 -41.27
N HIS A 10 -1.43 -3.40 -40.36
CA HIS A 10 -1.38 -3.59 -38.91
C HIS A 10 -2.37 -4.63 -38.36
N LEU A 11 -3.57 -4.75 -38.95
CA LEU A 11 -4.57 -5.75 -38.52
C LEU A 11 -4.09 -7.19 -38.76
N THR A 12 -3.19 -7.39 -39.72
CA THR A 12 -2.66 -8.73 -40.03
C THR A 12 -1.56 -9.17 -39.08
N GLU A 13 -0.83 -8.22 -38.49
CA GLU A 13 0.27 -8.50 -37.57
C GLU A 13 -0.24 -8.73 -36.14
N GLU A 14 -1.21 -7.92 -35.69
CA GLU A 14 -1.91 -8.13 -34.41
C GLU A 14 -2.50 -9.53 -34.32
N ARG A 15 -3.19 -9.95 -35.40
CA ARG A 15 -3.80 -11.26 -35.48
C ARG A 15 -2.78 -12.39 -35.42
N ARG A 16 -1.60 -12.23 -36.04
CA ARG A 16 -0.52 -13.22 -35.97
C ARG A 16 0.06 -13.34 -34.57
N VAL A 17 0.24 -12.22 -33.87
CA VAL A 17 0.70 -12.22 -32.48
C VAL A 17 -0.32 -12.90 -31.58
N TRP A 18 -1.61 -12.58 -31.74
CA TRP A 18 -2.69 -13.21 -30.99
C TRP A 18 -2.77 -14.72 -31.26
N GLU A 19 -2.74 -15.16 -32.52
CA GLU A 19 -2.77 -16.59 -32.88
C GLU A 19 -1.54 -17.34 -32.31
N TYR A 20 -0.38 -16.70 -32.29
CA TYR A 20 0.83 -17.26 -31.67
C TYR A 20 0.67 -17.41 -30.15
N LEU A 21 0.19 -16.37 -29.47
CA LEU A 21 -0.06 -16.39 -28.03
C LEU A 21 -1.12 -17.45 -27.66
N GLN A 22 -2.22 -17.53 -28.42
CA GLN A 22 -3.27 -18.53 -28.21
C GLN A 22 -2.76 -19.95 -28.37
N ARG A 23 -1.88 -20.20 -29.35
CA ARG A 23 -1.28 -21.52 -29.54
C ARG A 23 -0.31 -21.89 -28.41
N THR A 24 0.35 -20.89 -27.83
CA THR A 24 1.33 -21.07 -26.75
C THR A 24 0.64 -21.27 -25.40
N PHE A 25 -0.48 -20.60 -25.17
CA PHE A 25 -1.20 -20.54 -23.90
C PHE A 25 -2.69 -20.91 -24.07
N PRO A 26 -3.01 -22.19 -24.34
CA PRO A 26 -4.37 -22.60 -24.69
C PRO A 26 -5.37 -22.51 -23.53
N MET A 27 -4.89 -22.44 -22.29
CA MET A 27 -5.73 -22.34 -21.08
C MET A 27 -5.92 -20.90 -20.59
N THR A 28 -5.22 -19.95 -21.21
CA THR A 28 -5.30 -18.55 -20.87
C THR A 28 -6.54 -17.90 -21.53
N ASP A 29 -7.13 -16.93 -20.84
CA ASP A 29 -8.33 -16.22 -21.29
C ASP A 29 -8.07 -15.51 -22.65
N PRO A 30 -8.88 -15.78 -23.70
CA PRO A 30 -8.70 -15.20 -25.03
C PRO A 30 -8.74 -13.66 -25.03
N ASP A 31 -9.53 -13.04 -24.15
CA ASP A 31 -9.64 -11.58 -24.08
C ASP A 31 -8.32 -10.96 -23.58
N MET A 32 -7.70 -11.60 -22.59
CA MET A 32 -6.39 -11.20 -22.07
C MET A 32 -5.29 -11.35 -23.14
N LEU A 33 -5.31 -12.43 -23.91
CA LEU A 33 -4.35 -12.63 -25.00
C LEU A 33 -4.53 -11.58 -26.11
N GLN A 34 -5.77 -11.15 -26.36
CA GLN A 34 -6.07 -10.07 -27.30
C GLN A 34 -5.51 -8.73 -26.83
N GLU A 35 -5.64 -8.40 -25.55
CA GLU A 35 -5.00 -7.21 -24.98
C GLU A 35 -3.47 -7.26 -25.08
N MET A 36 -2.86 -8.42 -24.79
CA MET A 36 -1.40 -8.59 -24.92
C MET A 36 -0.93 -8.41 -26.36
N ALA A 37 -1.66 -8.94 -27.34
CA ALA A 37 -1.35 -8.75 -28.74
C ALA A 37 -1.44 -7.27 -29.16
N ALA A 38 -2.48 -6.56 -28.71
CA ALA A 38 -2.64 -5.13 -28.96
C ALA A 38 -1.48 -4.31 -28.34
N LEU A 39 -1.04 -4.66 -27.13
CA LEU A 39 0.08 -4.01 -26.45
C LEU A 39 1.42 -4.19 -27.18
N VAL A 40 1.65 -5.36 -27.77
CA VAL A 40 2.83 -5.64 -28.62
C VAL A 40 2.78 -4.81 -29.91
N MET A 41 1.60 -4.72 -30.55
CA MET A 41 1.42 -3.93 -31.77
C MET A 41 1.60 -2.43 -31.55
N LEU A 42 1.24 -1.93 -30.36
CA LEU A 42 1.50 -0.54 -29.97
C LEU A 42 2.99 -0.29 -29.66
N GLY A 43 3.86 -1.29 -29.75
CA GLY A 43 5.30 -1.20 -29.47
C GLY A 43 5.60 -0.93 -27.99
N ARG A 44 4.62 -1.15 -27.09
CA ARG A 44 4.80 -0.96 -25.65
C ARG A 44 5.54 -2.11 -25.00
N TYR A 45 5.44 -3.30 -25.61
CA TYR A 45 6.04 -4.53 -25.15
C TYR A 45 6.57 -5.31 -26.34
N THR A 46 7.63 -6.06 -26.13
CA THR A 46 8.08 -7.05 -27.11
C THR A 46 7.20 -8.31 -26.99
N LEU A 47 7.22 -9.14 -28.04
CA LEU A 47 6.55 -10.45 -27.98
C LEU A 47 7.07 -11.30 -26.81
N SER A 48 8.37 -11.21 -26.49
CA SER A 48 8.98 -11.89 -25.34
C SER A 48 8.40 -11.40 -24.02
N ASP A 49 8.24 -10.08 -23.84
CA ASP A 49 7.65 -9.52 -22.61
C ASP A 49 6.20 -9.99 -22.43
N ALA A 50 5.43 -10.06 -23.51
CA ALA A 50 4.06 -10.58 -23.48
C ALA A 50 4.02 -12.06 -23.05
N ILE A 51 4.93 -12.89 -23.57
CA ILE A 51 5.05 -14.30 -23.18
C ILE A 51 5.38 -14.43 -21.68
N ASP A 52 6.33 -13.64 -21.19
CA ASP A 52 6.74 -13.69 -19.78
C ASP A 52 5.60 -13.21 -18.86
N MET A 53 4.86 -12.19 -19.25
CA MET A 53 3.69 -11.72 -18.50
C MET A 53 2.58 -12.79 -18.43
N VAL A 54 2.28 -13.47 -19.54
CA VAL A 54 1.26 -14.53 -19.55
C VAL A 54 1.70 -15.71 -18.68
N ARG A 55 2.98 -16.12 -18.72
CA ARG A 55 3.52 -17.17 -17.84
C ARG A 55 3.36 -16.84 -16.37
N VAL A 56 3.70 -15.63 -15.96
CA VAL A 56 3.54 -15.19 -14.55
C VAL A 56 2.08 -15.29 -14.10
N ILE A 57 1.13 -15.05 -15.01
CA ILE A 57 -0.32 -15.16 -14.71
C ILE A 57 -0.76 -16.62 -14.61
N GLU A 58 -0.30 -17.50 -15.51
CA GLU A 58 -0.58 -18.94 -15.44
C GLU A 58 0.00 -19.56 -14.17
N ASP A 59 1.25 -19.23 -13.83
CA ASP A 59 1.90 -19.70 -12.60
C ASP A 59 1.11 -19.25 -11.35
N ALA A 60 0.65 -18.00 -11.33
CA ALA A 60 -0.17 -17.48 -10.24
C ALA A 60 -1.56 -18.17 -10.15
N ARG A 61 -2.13 -18.61 -11.28
CA ARG A 61 -3.39 -19.38 -11.29
C ARG A 61 -3.17 -20.80 -10.78
N GLN A 62 -2.07 -21.43 -11.16
CA GLN A 62 -1.78 -22.81 -10.77
C GLN A 62 -1.60 -22.95 -9.25
N ILE A 63 -1.01 -21.94 -8.60
CA ILE A 63 -0.90 -21.89 -7.13
C ILE A 63 -2.28 -21.84 -6.44
N ASN A 64 -3.29 -21.22 -7.07
CA ASN A 64 -4.63 -21.12 -6.49
C ASN A 64 -5.46 -22.40 -6.67
N ASP A 65 -5.18 -23.21 -7.70
CA ASP A 65 -5.94 -24.42 -8.02
C ASP A 65 -5.43 -25.66 -7.24
N GLU A 66 -4.16 -25.67 -6.82
CA GLU A 66 -3.57 -26.77 -6.04
C GLU A 66 -3.95 -26.78 -4.54
N GLY A 67 -4.97 -26.02 -4.14
CA GLY A 67 -5.59 -26.20 -2.83
C GLY A 67 -4.64 -25.91 -1.68
N TRP A 68 -4.38 -24.63 -1.44
CA TRP A 68 -4.33 -24.19 -0.06
C TRP A 68 -5.73 -24.42 0.49
N GLY A 69 -5.94 -25.64 1.01
CA GLY A 69 -7.13 -26.01 1.71
C GLY A 69 -7.46 -24.88 2.68
N GLU A 70 -8.73 -24.51 2.69
CA GLU A 70 -9.34 -23.76 3.77
C GLU A 70 -9.07 -24.54 5.06
N GLU A 71 -7.88 -24.38 5.65
CA GLU A 71 -7.62 -24.71 7.03
C GLU A 71 -8.37 -23.67 7.86
N ASN A 72 -9.69 -23.86 7.85
CA ASN A 72 -10.58 -23.74 8.97
C ASN A 72 -10.04 -22.84 10.09
N CYS A 73 -10.00 -21.54 9.85
CA CYS A 73 -10.04 -20.54 10.91
C CYS A 73 -11.46 -20.51 11.53
N SER A 74 -11.90 -21.66 12.04
CA SER A 74 -12.91 -21.77 13.08
C SER A 74 -12.28 -21.32 14.39
N SER A 75 -11.97 -20.03 14.51
CA SER A 75 -11.84 -19.39 15.81
C SER A 75 -13.14 -18.68 16.12
N SER A 76 -14.10 -19.48 16.60
CA SER A 76 -15.22 -19.01 17.40
C SER A 76 -14.68 -18.30 18.64
N ASN A 77 -14.67 -16.96 18.61
CA ASN A 77 -14.95 -16.09 19.76
C ASN A 77 -14.61 -14.63 19.40
N CYS A 78 -15.61 -13.88 18.94
CA CYS A 78 -15.75 -12.46 19.29
C CYS A 78 -17.25 -12.20 19.41
N LEU A 79 -17.72 -12.34 20.65
CA LEU A 79 -19.07 -12.02 21.10
C LEU A 79 -19.40 -10.55 20.88
N GLN A 80 -20.62 -10.32 20.39
CA GLN A 80 -21.55 -9.26 20.77
C GLN A 80 -21.00 -8.07 21.55
N ALA A 81 -21.07 -6.89 20.92
CA ALA A 81 -21.40 -5.65 21.61
C ALA A 81 -22.52 -4.96 20.80
N GLU A 82 -23.76 -5.33 21.13
CA GLU A 82 -24.95 -4.54 20.78
C GLU A 82 -25.08 -3.35 21.76
N ASN A 83 -25.66 -2.27 21.24
CA ASN A 83 -26.23 -1.10 21.90
C ASN A 83 -25.26 -0.07 22.52
N CYS A 84 -25.32 1.16 21.99
CA CYS A 84 -26.20 2.18 22.56
C CYS A 84 -26.31 3.45 21.68
N VAL A 85 -27.54 3.74 21.26
CA VAL A 85 -28.25 5.04 21.29
C VAL A 85 -27.50 6.29 20.79
N ASP A 86 -27.97 6.89 19.69
CA ASP A 86 -28.72 8.15 19.84
C ASP A 86 -29.64 8.46 18.66
N GLU A 87 -30.89 8.71 19.06
CA GLU A 87 -32.06 9.02 18.24
C GLU A 87 -32.31 10.53 18.38
N ARG A 88 -32.81 11.15 17.30
CA ARG A 88 -33.56 12.43 17.20
C ARG A 88 -32.85 13.68 16.69
N SER A 89 -33.12 13.93 15.40
CA SER A 89 -33.99 15.02 14.91
C SER A 89 -33.71 16.45 15.37
N ALA A 90 -33.43 17.33 14.40
CA ALA A 90 -34.40 18.35 13.96
C ALA A 90 -33.88 19.12 12.74
N ALA A 91 -34.72 19.18 11.70
CA ALA A 91 -34.70 20.24 10.73
C ALA A 91 -35.20 21.54 11.39
N ASN A 92 -34.63 22.69 11.01
CA ASN A 92 -35.41 23.91 10.83
C ASN A 92 -34.64 24.96 10.02
N GLU A 93 -35.27 25.38 8.93
CA GLU A 93 -35.06 26.67 8.29
C GLU A 93 -35.53 27.80 9.23
N SER A 94 -34.84 28.92 9.25
CA SER A 94 -35.44 30.25 9.00
C SER A 94 -34.43 31.39 9.11
N ASP A 95 -34.58 32.33 8.19
CA ASP A 95 -34.04 33.68 8.14
C ASP A 95 -34.32 34.52 9.40
N GLY A 96 -33.48 35.55 9.64
CA GLY A 96 -33.95 36.78 10.28
C GLY A 96 -33.02 37.46 11.30
N VAL A 97 -32.29 38.47 10.80
CA VAL A 97 -31.91 39.76 11.42
C VAL A 97 -32.41 40.07 12.85
N HIS A 98 -31.51 40.37 13.80
CA HIS A 98 -31.42 41.68 14.49
C HIS A 98 -30.30 41.78 15.54
N GLU A 99 -29.69 42.97 15.60
CA GLU A 99 -28.76 43.48 16.61
C GLU A 99 -29.31 43.47 18.06
N LYS A 100 -28.47 43.22 19.07
CA LYS A 100 -27.91 44.21 20.03
C LYS A 100 -27.31 43.55 21.28
N ALA A 101 -26.32 44.25 21.82
CA ALA A 101 -25.52 44.00 23.02
C ALA A 101 -26.28 43.53 24.27
N THR A 102 -25.59 42.85 25.21
CA THR A 102 -25.25 43.35 26.57
C THR A 102 -24.42 42.28 27.34
N THR A 103 -23.54 42.81 28.20
CA THR A 103 -22.49 42.34 29.12
C THR A 103 -22.82 41.21 30.14
N PRO A 104 -21.82 40.76 30.95
CA PRO A 104 -21.68 39.40 31.45
C PRO A 104 -22.20 39.18 32.88
N THR A 105 -22.42 37.91 33.25
CA THR A 105 -22.72 37.51 34.62
C THR A 105 -21.91 36.28 35.00
N SER A 106 -21.10 36.45 36.04
CA SER A 106 -20.42 35.41 36.82
C SER A 106 -21.42 34.45 37.47
N ASN A 107 -20.98 33.23 37.81
CA ASN A 107 -21.15 32.56 39.11
C ASN A 107 -20.77 31.06 38.95
N VAL A 108 -19.71 30.58 39.63
CA VAL A 108 -19.68 30.01 41.00
C VAL A 108 -20.06 28.53 41.05
N GLY A 109 -19.19 27.74 41.68
CA GLY A 109 -19.49 26.45 42.34
C GLY A 109 -18.70 25.28 41.75
N CYS A 110 -17.69 24.74 42.44
CA CYS A 110 -17.80 23.72 43.50
C CYS A 110 -18.26 22.36 42.93
N ASP A 111 -17.72 21.19 43.26
CA ASP A 111 -16.79 20.77 44.31
C ASP A 111 -16.25 19.37 43.92
N LYS A 112 -15.06 19.10 44.45
CA LYS A 112 -14.49 17.82 44.94
C LYS A 112 -15.30 16.53 44.78
N ASN A 113 -14.58 15.46 44.40
CA ASN A 113 -14.58 14.10 44.97
C ASN A 113 -13.67 13.21 44.07
N ARG A 114 -12.91 12.22 44.48
CA ARG A 114 -12.56 11.60 45.77
C ARG A 114 -11.49 10.52 45.46
N ALA A 115 -10.72 10.16 46.48
CA ALA A 115 -9.77 9.03 46.63
C ALA A 115 -10.06 7.78 45.77
N GLY A 116 -9.07 7.01 45.30
CA GLY A 116 -7.90 6.51 46.03
C GLY A 116 -8.24 5.17 46.69
N GLU A 117 -7.26 4.24 46.73
CA GLU A 117 -7.30 2.84 47.23
C GLU A 117 -7.74 1.80 46.18
N ASP A 118 -7.24 0.57 46.08
CA ASP A 118 -6.05 -0.17 46.54
C ASP A 118 -6.19 -1.61 45.98
N GLY A 119 -5.10 -2.38 45.92
CA GLY A 119 -5.14 -3.87 45.86
C GLY A 119 -4.73 -4.45 44.49
N GLN A 120 -3.47 -4.79 44.25
CA GLN A 120 -2.66 -5.91 44.75
C GLN A 120 -3.06 -7.33 44.27
N HIS A 121 -2.01 -8.05 43.82
CA HIS A 121 -1.84 -9.50 43.71
C HIS A 121 -2.59 -10.30 42.62
N PHE A 122 -1.86 -10.70 41.56
CA PHE A 122 -1.49 -12.12 41.37
C PHE A 122 -0.35 -12.29 40.35
N LEU A 123 0.85 -12.63 40.85
CA LEU A 123 1.93 -13.15 40.01
C LEU A 123 1.61 -14.61 39.69
N LYS A 124 1.36 -14.92 38.42
CA LYS A 124 1.34 -16.32 37.94
C LYS A 124 2.53 -16.50 37.00
N LEU A 125 3.62 -17.02 37.56
CA LEU A 125 4.71 -17.62 36.81
C LEU A 125 4.13 -18.78 35.99
N ALA A 126 4.20 -18.68 34.67
CA ALA A 126 4.10 -19.82 33.78
C ALA A 126 5.50 -20.08 33.19
N GLU A 127 5.86 -21.35 33.22
CA GLU A 127 7.17 -21.91 32.95
C GLU A 127 7.59 -21.79 31.47
N PRO A 128 8.91 -21.79 31.20
CA PRO A 128 9.46 -21.69 29.85
C PRO A 128 9.24 -22.99 29.06
N HIS A 129 8.49 -22.90 27.97
CA HIS A 129 8.41 -23.97 26.97
C HIS A 129 9.62 -23.85 26.05
N THR A 130 10.43 -24.90 26.00
CA THR A 130 11.51 -25.09 25.04
C THR A 130 10.94 -25.36 23.65
N PRO A 131 11.23 -24.53 22.63
CA PRO A 131 10.95 -24.92 21.25
C PRO A 131 12.04 -25.90 20.80
N VAL A 132 11.60 -27.14 20.55
CA VAL A 132 12.36 -28.17 19.83
C VAL A 132 12.62 -27.64 18.42
N GLY A 133 13.90 -27.48 18.08
CA GLY A 133 14.34 -27.00 16.79
C GLY A 133 14.10 -28.02 15.69
N ASP A 134 13.41 -27.58 14.64
CA ASP A 134 13.36 -28.24 13.35
C ASP A 134 14.39 -27.57 12.41
N PRO A 135 15.46 -28.25 11.98
CA PRO A 135 16.43 -27.70 11.03
C PRO A 135 15.96 -27.96 9.60
N SER A 136 14.92 -27.27 9.16
CA SER A 136 14.64 -27.11 7.73
C SER A 136 15.30 -25.82 7.26
N GLN A 137 16.50 -25.97 6.70
CA GLN A 137 17.22 -24.92 6.00
C GLN A 137 16.36 -24.42 4.83
N GLU A 138 15.56 -23.40 5.07
CA GLU A 138 15.07 -22.55 3.98
C GLU A 138 16.25 -21.74 3.49
N ASN A 139 16.74 -22.14 2.33
CA ASN A 139 17.61 -21.34 1.48
C ASN A 139 16.89 -20.02 1.18
N PHE A 140 17.05 -19.04 2.06
CA PHE A 140 16.93 -17.63 1.70
C PHE A 140 17.96 -17.40 0.63
N THR A 141 17.50 -17.53 -0.62
CA THR A 141 18.24 -17.15 -1.81
C THR A 141 18.37 -15.65 -1.71
N SER A 142 19.40 -15.23 -0.99
CA SER A 142 19.87 -13.86 -0.91
C SER A 142 20.29 -13.55 -2.33
N ILE A 143 19.38 -12.98 -3.12
CA ILE A 143 19.70 -12.52 -4.47
C ILE A 143 20.90 -11.59 -4.27
N PRO A 144 22.08 -11.93 -4.80
CA PRO A 144 23.24 -11.08 -4.65
C PRO A 144 22.93 -9.81 -5.43
N LEU A 145 22.59 -8.72 -4.71
CA LEU A 145 22.54 -7.37 -5.24
C LEU A 145 23.94 -7.05 -5.76
N SER A 146 24.16 -7.39 -7.03
CA SER A 146 25.39 -7.08 -7.75
C SER A 146 25.43 -5.58 -7.99
N GLY A 147 26.37 -4.94 -7.31
CA GLY A 147 27.04 -3.72 -7.78
C GLY A 147 26.31 -2.42 -7.50
N ASP A 148 26.70 -1.76 -6.40
CA ASP A 148 26.84 -0.30 -6.28
C ASP A 148 25.65 0.60 -6.67
N GLU A 149 24.44 0.04 -6.81
CA GLU A 149 23.22 0.83 -6.95
C GLU A 149 22.83 1.32 -5.57
N ARG A 150 23.34 2.51 -5.23
CA ARG A 150 22.86 3.32 -4.10
C ARG A 150 21.35 3.22 -4.03
N LEU A 151 20.83 2.76 -2.90
CA LEU A 151 19.41 2.47 -2.75
C LEU A 151 18.63 3.79 -2.84
N LYS A 152 17.86 3.92 -3.91
CA LYS A 152 17.06 5.13 -4.17
C LYS A 152 15.89 5.19 -3.18
N THR A 153 15.73 6.35 -2.55
CA THR A 153 14.56 6.64 -1.72
C THR A 153 13.38 7.02 -2.62
N ARG A 154 12.23 6.37 -2.43
CA ARG A 154 11.03 6.56 -3.24
C ARG A 154 9.82 6.82 -2.36
N LEU A 155 9.10 7.89 -2.67
CA LEU A 155 7.84 8.23 -2.03
C LEU A 155 6.70 7.94 -3.00
N PHE A 156 5.89 6.94 -2.69
CA PHE A 156 4.68 6.65 -3.45
C PHE A 156 3.52 7.49 -2.91
N THR A 157 2.90 8.24 -3.81
CA THR A 157 1.76 9.12 -3.52
C THR A 157 0.63 8.86 -4.51
N THR A 158 -0.56 9.39 -4.20
CA THR A 158 -1.69 9.38 -5.12
C THR A 158 -2.35 10.75 -5.18
N THR A 159 -2.62 11.22 -6.39
CA THR A 159 -3.39 12.45 -6.63
C THR A 159 -4.89 12.17 -6.83
N MET A 160 -5.27 10.93 -7.15
CA MET A 160 -6.63 10.51 -7.47
C MET A 160 -7.29 9.69 -6.37
N THR A 161 -7.33 10.26 -5.16
CA THR A 161 -8.13 9.70 -4.06
C THR A 161 -9.21 10.68 -3.64
N GLY A 162 -10.43 10.17 -3.44
CA GLY A 162 -11.54 10.92 -2.84
C GLY A 162 -11.31 11.21 -1.36
N ASP A 163 -10.40 10.49 -0.71
CA ASP A 163 -10.09 10.69 0.70
C ASP A 163 -9.18 11.91 0.90
N ARG A 164 -9.72 12.92 1.58
CA ARG A 164 -8.99 14.15 1.93
C ARG A 164 -7.81 13.85 2.87
N ARG A 165 -7.95 12.89 3.79
CA ARG A 165 -6.89 12.58 4.77
C ARG A 165 -5.64 12.08 4.08
N VAL A 166 -5.78 11.17 3.12
CA VAL A 166 -4.66 10.63 2.33
C VAL A 166 -3.93 11.75 1.59
N ARG A 167 -4.65 12.71 0.99
CA ARG A 167 -4.03 13.87 0.31
C ARG A 167 -3.27 14.77 1.28
N ASP A 168 -3.84 15.04 2.45
CA ASP A 168 -3.16 15.83 3.48
C ASP A 168 -1.93 15.10 4.03
N HIS A 169 -1.99 13.78 4.22
CA HIS A 169 -0.84 12.96 4.60
C HIS A 169 0.28 13.00 3.56
N CYS A 170 -0.03 12.86 2.26
CA CYS A 170 0.96 12.97 1.19
C CYS A 170 1.71 14.32 1.24
N ARG A 171 0.98 15.43 1.37
CA ARG A 171 1.57 16.79 1.47
C ARG A 171 2.45 16.95 2.71
N ARG A 172 2.03 16.38 3.84
CA ARG A 172 2.79 16.45 5.10
C ARG A 172 4.08 15.64 5.02
N VAL A 173 4.05 14.42 4.46
CA VAL A 173 5.28 13.63 4.25
C VAL A 173 6.25 14.35 3.31
N GLU A 174 5.77 14.91 2.19
CA GLU A 174 6.61 15.70 1.28
C GLU A 174 7.29 16.87 2.01
N THR A 175 6.52 17.59 2.84
CA THR A 175 7.05 18.71 3.65
C THR A 175 8.08 18.23 4.67
N LEU A 176 7.82 17.12 5.36
CA LEU A 176 8.72 16.52 6.34
C LEU A 176 10.06 16.15 5.69
N LEU A 177 10.03 15.42 4.58
CA LEU A 177 11.24 15.00 3.86
C LEU A 177 12.04 16.20 3.33
N TYR A 178 11.35 17.23 2.83
CA TYR A 178 11.97 18.48 2.40
C TYR A 178 12.70 19.19 3.56
N LEU A 179 12.05 19.33 4.72
CA LEU A 179 12.65 19.95 5.90
C LEU A 179 13.88 19.18 6.41
N LYS A 180 13.85 17.85 6.31
CA LYS A 180 14.98 16.98 6.65
C LYS A 180 16.07 16.88 5.60
N ARG A 181 15.89 17.54 4.45
CA ARG A 181 16.82 17.46 3.31
C ARG A 181 17.07 16.03 2.87
N ILE A 182 16.06 15.17 2.99
CA ILE A 182 16.10 13.82 2.46
C ILE A 182 15.75 13.93 0.97
N GLN A 183 16.60 13.40 0.12
CA GLN A 183 16.34 13.32 -1.31
C GLN A 183 15.49 12.09 -1.59
N TYR A 184 14.46 12.26 -2.41
CA TYR A 184 13.55 11.18 -2.78
C TYR A 184 12.99 11.39 -4.18
N GLU A 185 12.61 10.30 -4.82
CA GLU A 185 11.87 10.26 -6.06
C GLU A 185 10.37 10.13 -5.73
N THR A 186 9.54 11.11 -6.14
CA THR A 186 8.08 11.02 -5.99
C THR A 186 7.50 10.21 -7.15
N VAL A 187 6.73 9.17 -6.82
CA VAL A 187 6.03 8.34 -7.80
C VAL A 187 4.53 8.43 -7.55
N ASN A 188 3.81 9.07 -8.48
CA ASN A 188 2.35 9.12 -8.44
C ASN A 188 1.78 7.82 -9.03
N ILE A 189 1.11 7.02 -8.21
CA ILE A 189 0.56 5.72 -8.65
C ILE A 189 -0.83 5.82 -9.25
N ALA A 190 -1.49 6.98 -9.17
CA ALA A 190 -2.86 7.16 -9.65
C ALA A 190 -3.02 6.78 -11.14
N ASP A 191 -2.03 7.17 -11.95
CA ASP A 191 -2.08 7.03 -13.41
C ASP A 191 -1.29 5.82 -13.92
N ASN A 192 -0.62 5.07 -13.01
CA ASN A 192 0.31 4.00 -13.40
C ASN A 192 0.08 2.72 -12.59
N VAL A 193 -0.68 1.80 -13.20
CA VAL A 193 -1.00 0.48 -12.64
C VAL A 193 0.26 -0.37 -12.40
N LEU A 194 1.31 -0.20 -13.21
CA LEU A 194 2.57 -0.94 -13.04
C LEU A 194 3.28 -0.50 -11.77
N GLU A 195 3.40 0.81 -11.54
CA GLU A 195 4.01 1.32 -10.31
C GLU A 195 3.16 0.99 -9.07
N GLN A 196 1.83 0.95 -9.19
CA GLN A 196 0.96 0.46 -8.12
C GLN A 196 1.21 -1.03 -7.81
N ARG A 197 1.36 -1.88 -8.85
CA ARG A 197 1.69 -3.31 -8.67
C ARG A 197 3.08 -3.47 -8.04
N ARG A 198 4.06 -2.71 -8.52
CA ARG A 198 5.43 -2.69 -8.00
C ARG A 198 5.48 -2.28 -6.54
N MET A 199 4.78 -1.20 -6.17
CA MET A 199 4.65 -0.75 -4.77
C MET A 199 4.08 -1.86 -3.87
N ARG A 200 3.02 -2.54 -4.31
CA ARG A 200 2.44 -3.67 -3.55
C ARG A 200 3.42 -4.83 -3.38
N GLN A 201 4.18 -5.16 -4.43
CA GLN A 201 5.20 -6.21 -4.37
C GLN A 201 6.33 -5.85 -3.38
N MET A 202 6.83 -4.60 -3.43
CA MET A 202 7.85 -4.14 -2.49
C MET A 202 7.34 -4.12 -1.04
N TYR A 203 6.10 -3.69 -0.83
CA TYR A 203 5.46 -3.72 0.49
C TYR A 203 5.34 -5.14 1.03
N ALA A 204 4.86 -6.08 0.21
CA ALA A 204 4.72 -7.48 0.60
C ALA A 204 6.09 -8.12 0.88
N ALA A 205 7.09 -7.85 0.06
CA ALA A 205 8.45 -8.33 0.27
C ALA A 205 9.07 -7.79 1.56
N SER A 206 8.83 -6.51 1.90
CA SER A 206 9.43 -5.89 3.08
C SER A 206 8.71 -6.20 4.39
N THR A 207 7.39 -6.42 4.37
CA THR A 207 6.58 -6.59 5.59
C THR A 207 6.06 -8.01 5.78
N GLY A 208 6.16 -8.86 4.76
CA GLY A 208 5.53 -10.17 4.71
C GLY A 208 4.00 -10.11 4.59
N ARG A 209 3.40 -8.92 4.42
CA ARG A 209 1.95 -8.73 4.38
C ARG A 209 1.47 -8.55 2.94
N SER A 210 0.47 -9.34 2.55
CA SER A 210 -0.19 -9.22 1.24
C SER A 210 -1.30 -8.15 1.20
N SER A 211 -1.43 -7.32 2.24
CA SER A 211 -2.45 -6.27 2.28
C SER A 211 -2.12 -5.12 1.32
N ALA A 212 -3.11 -4.30 1.01
CA ALA A 212 -2.87 -3.05 0.27
C ALA A 212 -1.83 -2.20 1.04
N ALA A 213 -0.81 -1.71 0.32
CA ALA A 213 0.18 -0.84 0.90
C ALA A 213 -0.46 0.52 1.26
N PRO A 214 -0.15 1.09 2.43
CA PRO A 214 -0.67 2.39 2.83
C PRO A 214 -0.14 3.51 1.93
N LEU A 215 -0.89 4.63 1.90
CA LEU A 215 -0.51 5.84 1.17
C LEU A 215 -0.57 7.06 2.09
N PRO A 216 0.42 7.96 2.06
CA PRO A 216 1.70 7.81 1.34
C PRO A 216 2.56 6.67 1.92
N SER A 217 3.48 6.13 1.11
CA SER A 217 4.46 5.13 1.57
C SER A 217 5.87 5.45 1.11
N LEU A 218 6.82 5.41 2.05
CA LEU A 218 8.23 5.67 1.81
C LEU A 218 9.02 4.37 1.78
N PHE A 219 9.87 4.22 0.75
CA PHE A 219 10.77 3.09 0.58
C PHE A 219 12.21 3.57 0.41
N VAL A 220 13.16 2.78 0.89
CA VAL A 220 14.59 2.89 0.58
C VAL A 220 14.99 1.61 -0.14
N GLY A 221 15.23 1.70 -1.44
CA GLY A 221 15.39 0.51 -2.28
C GLY A 221 14.13 -0.35 -2.27
N THR A 222 14.23 -1.57 -1.74
CA THR A 222 13.11 -2.51 -1.58
C THR A 222 12.53 -2.54 -0.16
N HIS A 223 13.09 -1.76 0.77
CA HIS A 223 12.68 -1.78 2.17
C HIS A 223 11.63 -0.70 2.44
N PHE A 224 10.52 -1.12 3.04
CA PHE A 224 9.46 -0.23 3.50
C PHE A 224 9.89 0.46 4.79
N VAL A 225 9.93 1.80 4.77
CA VAL A 225 10.27 2.61 5.95
C VAL A 225 9.04 2.86 6.79
N GLY A 226 7.95 3.28 6.16
CA GLY A 226 6.72 3.65 6.86
C GLY A 226 5.71 4.40 5.98
N ASP A 227 4.50 4.51 6.51
CA ASP A 227 3.48 5.45 6.06
C ASP A 227 3.60 6.79 6.79
N TYR A 228 2.63 7.69 6.62
CA TYR A 228 2.68 9.01 7.28
C TYR A 228 2.79 8.93 8.81
N GLU A 229 1.97 8.10 9.46
CA GLU A 229 1.97 8.01 10.93
C GLU A 229 3.30 7.46 11.43
N ARG A 230 3.80 6.39 10.80
CA ARG A 230 5.08 5.80 11.19
C ARG A 230 6.26 6.75 10.97
N LEU A 231 6.25 7.52 9.89
CA LEU A 231 7.30 8.53 9.63
C LEU A 231 7.25 9.67 10.64
N GLN A 232 6.06 10.06 11.10
CA GLN A 232 5.90 11.07 12.14
C GLN A 232 6.42 10.57 13.49
N GLU A 233 6.12 9.32 13.88
CA GLU A 233 6.65 8.71 15.10
C GLU A 233 8.19 8.69 15.10
N LEU A 234 8.80 8.23 14.00
CA LEU A 234 10.26 8.19 13.85
C LEU A 234 10.89 9.59 13.91
N GLU A 235 10.16 10.60 13.42
CA GLU A 235 10.59 11.99 13.49
C GLU A 235 10.51 12.55 14.92
N ASP A 236 9.40 12.30 15.60
CA ASP A 236 9.18 12.75 16.97
C ASP A 236 10.18 12.09 17.94
N GLU A 237 10.58 10.84 17.67
CA GLU A 237 11.65 10.12 18.36
C GLU A 237 13.07 10.59 17.96
N GLY A 238 13.20 11.35 16.86
CA GLY A 238 14.48 11.85 16.35
C GLY A 238 15.35 10.80 15.65
N VAL A 239 14.80 9.63 15.32
CA VAL A 239 15.51 8.47 14.73
C VAL A 239 15.22 8.24 13.24
N LEU A 240 14.40 9.10 12.62
CA LEU A 240 14.02 8.97 11.20
C LEU A 240 15.23 8.89 10.25
N ILE A 241 16.18 9.83 10.39
CA ILE A 241 17.37 9.87 9.52
C ILE A 241 18.26 8.65 9.77
N GLU A 242 18.48 8.28 11.04
CA GLU A 242 19.27 7.10 11.39
C GLU A 242 18.68 5.82 10.79
N THR A 243 17.35 5.67 10.88
CA THR A 243 16.63 4.54 10.29
C THR A 243 16.82 4.48 8.79
N ILE A 244 16.62 5.60 8.09
CA ILE A 244 16.77 5.70 6.63
C ILE A 244 18.21 5.42 6.19
N VAL A 245 19.21 5.97 6.90
CA VAL A 245 20.64 5.72 6.64
C VAL A 245 21.01 4.26 6.90
N GLY A 246 20.49 3.67 7.98
CA GLY A 246 20.68 2.25 8.31
C GLY A 246 20.13 1.31 7.24
N LEU A 247 19.13 1.74 6.48
CA LEU A 247 18.57 1.04 5.33
C LEU A 247 19.36 1.27 4.03
N GLY A 248 20.49 1.97 4.07
CA GLY A 248 21.36 2.19 2.91
C GLY A 248 21.10 3.49 2.15
N TYR A 249 20.41 4.46 2.77
CA TYR A 249 20.31 5.81 2.19
C TYR A 249 21.66 6.53 2.22
N ASP A 250 22.12 6.83 1.01
CA ASP A 250 23.28 7.66 0.72
C ASP A 250 22.82 9.12 0.68
N GLY A 251 23.12 9.90 1.73
CA GLY A 251 22.84 11.34 1.77
C GLY A 251 23.77 12.18 0.88
N SER A 252 24.57 11.56 0.00
CA SER A 252 25.68 12.23 -0.72
C SER A 252 25.29 12.84 -2.07
N MET A 253 24.04 12.78 -2.49
CA MET A 253 23.57 13.42 -3.73
C MET A 253 23.44 14.96 -3.67
N ALA A 254 24.08 15.64 -2.71
CA ALA A 254 24.07 17.10 -2.62
C ALA A 254 25.48 17.67 -2.85
N GLN A 255 25.91 17.71 -4.11
CA GLN A 255 26.83 18.74 -4.63
C GLN A 255 26.29 19.28 -5.94
#